data_AF-A0A7C5X5W7-F1
#
_entry.id   AF-A0A7C5X5W7-F1
#
_cell.length_a   1.000
_cell.length_b   1.000
_cell.length_c   1.000
_cell.angle_alpha   90.00
_cell.angle_beta   90.00
_cell.angle_gamma   90.00
#
_symmetry.space_group_name_H-M   'P 1'
#
loop_
_entity.id
_entity.type
_entity.pdbx_description
1 polymer ?
#
loop_
_entity_poly.entity_id
_entity_poly.type
_entity_poly.pdbx_seq_one_letter_code
_entity_poly.pdbx_strand_id
1 'polypeptide(L)'
;MVTRRGLLLAAGGLAVALISGGLLWRQTGDGQCRNPPIAYGRDECPVCKMVVDYEPSSAAVLAEEFGRLRWYFFDDLGCAAVWYKVVKTRGGRVLAVCARDRVDGRWIDLREAVVLVTDEFTSMNTGFLATSPEGVEAYRRGEVRWGPRPGRLFKTAAGMCLLERFKYGDAWSVPAGWDEGC
;
A
#
# COMPACT_ATOMS: atom_id res chain seq x y z
N MET A 1 73.32 -16.68 38.23
CA MET A 1 73.15 -15.77 37.08
C MET A 1 72.11 -16.45 36.19
N VAL A 2 70.85 -16.05 36.16
CA VAL A 2 70.27 -14.81 35.62
C VAL A 2 69.07 -14.39 36.50
N THR A 3 68.91 -13.07 36.66
CA THR A 3 68.01 -12.41 37.61
C THR A 3 66.55 -12.33 37.17
N ARG A 4 65.69 -12.41 38.18
CA ARG A 4 64.23 -12.23 38.22
C ARG A 4 63.74 -10.91 37.58
N ARG A 5 62.45 -10.95 37.20
CA ARG A 5 61.43 -9.86 37.14
C ARG A 5 61.08 -9.39 35.73
N GLY A 6 59.79 -9.54 35.39
CA GLY A 6 59.19 -8.90 34.22
C GLY A 6 58.28 -9.79 33.38
N LEU A 7 57.77 -10.92 33.91
CA LEU A 7 56.54 -11.51 33.38
C LEU A 7 55.37 -10.65 33.84
N LEU A 8 54.42 -10.45 32.93
CA LEU A 8 53.12 -9.77 33.04
C LEU A 8 53.09 -8.35 32.46
N LEU A 9 52.02 -8.11 31.70
CA LEU A 9 51.55 -6.87 31.07
C LEU A 9 51.94 -6.69 29.60
N ALA A 10 51.06 -7.20 28.71
CA ALA A 10 50.46 -6.46 27.58
C ALA A 10 50.04 -7.40 26.45
N ALA A 11 49.07 -8.27 26.71
CA ALA A 11 48.30 -8.93 25.65
C ALA A 11 46.85 -9.05 26.14
N GLY A 12 46.20 -7.90 26.27
CA GLY A 12 44.84 -7.81 26.77
C GLY A 12 44.12 -6.61 26.19
N GLY A 13 43.13 -6.90 25.35
CA GLY A 13 41.97 -6.03 25.16
C GLY A 13 42.11 -4.95 24.11
N LEU A 14 41.80 -5.29 22.85
CA LEU A 14 41.12 -4.38 21.92
C LEU A 14 40.36 -5.20 20.86
N ALA A 15 39.51 -6.13 21.33
CA ALA A 15 38.36 -6.58 20.56
C ALA A 15 37.21 -5.61 20.86
N VAL A 16 37.30 -4.39 20.32
CA VAL A 16 36.19 -3.44 20.38
C VAL A 16 35.16 -3.86 19.33
N ALA A 17 34.00 -4.23 19.86
CA ALA A 17 32.80 -4.65 19.15
C ALA A 17 32.46 -3.74 17.96
N LEU A 18 32.55 -4.28 16.75
CA LEU A 18 31.86 -3.78 15.56
C LEU A 18 30.51 -4.51 15.39
N ILE A 19 29.79 -4.69 16.50
CA ILE A 19 28.44 -5.25 16.50
C ILE A 19 27.45 -4.08 16.46
N SER A 20 26.69 -4.06 15.37
CA SER A 20 25.35 -3.48 15.26
C SER A 20 25.18 -1.98 15.47
N GLY A 21 25.81 -1.18 14.60
CA GLY A 21 25.06 -0.10 13.95
C GLY A 21 24.32 -0.72 12.77
N GLY A 22 23.23 -1.47 12.97
CA GLY A 22 22.02 -0.80 13.38
C GLY A 22 21.53 0.18 12.30
N LEU A 23 21.89 -0.05 11.03
CA LEU A 23 21.08 0.31 9.87
C LEU A 23 19.73 -0.42 10.00
N LEU A 24 18.93 0.01 10.97
CA LEU A 24 17.49 0.06 10.85
C LEU A 24 17.22 1.08 9.73
N TRP A 25 17.52 0.67 8.50
CA TRP A 25 16.66 1.07 7.41
C TRP A 25 15.31 0.48 7.78
N ARG A 26 14.52 1.30 8.47
CA ARG A 26 13.07 1.24 8.42
C ARG A 26 12.78 1.30 6.93
N GLN A 27 12.64 0.12 6.29
CA GLN A 27 12.17 0.05 4.92
C GLN A 27 10.80 0.68 4.96
N THR A 28 10.76 1.96 4.60
CA THR A 28 9.56 2.66 4.21
C THR A 28 8.88 1.82 3.13
N GLY A 29 7.55 1.79 3.15
CA GLY A 29 6.70 0.78 2.50
C GLY A 29 6.89 0.59 0.99
N ASP A 30 7.66 1.46 0.33
CA ASP A 30 7.98 1.46 -1.09
C ASP A 30 8.42 0.11 -1.66
N GLY A 31 9.22 -0.67 -0.92
CA GLY A 31 9.73 -1.94 -1.45
C GLY A 31 8.64 -2.97 -1.71
N GLN A 32 7.58 -2.96 -0.89
CA GLN A 32 6.56 -4.01 -0.88
C GLN A 32 5.54 -3.83 -2.00
N CYS A 33 5.29 -2.59 -2.42
CA CYS A 33 4.37 -2.31 -3.51
C CYS A 33 4.98 -2.39 -4.89
N ARG A 34 6.29 -2.58 -5.08
CA ARG A 34 6.90 -2.56 -6.44
C ARG A 34 6.32 -3.61 -7.40
N ASN A 35 5.96 -4.79 -6.90
CA ASN A 35 5.45 -5.87 -7.74
C ASN A 35 4.60 -6.87 -6.92
N PRO A 36 3.37 -6.51 -6.53
CA PRO A 36 2.45 -7.45 -5.90
C PRO A 36 2.21 -8.65 -6.84
N PRO A 37 2.19 -9.90 -6.33
CA PRO A 37 2.14 -11.10 -7.16
C PRO A 37 0.69 -11.42 -7.60
N ILE A 38 -0.03 -10.42 -8.10
CA ILE A 38 -1.40 -10.57 -8.60
C ILE A 38 -1.42 -11.30 -9.93
N ALA A 39 -2.35 -12.24 -10.05
CA ALA A 39 -2.67 -12.99 -11.25
C ALA A 39 -4.04 -12.54 -11.78
N TYR A 40 -4.03 -11.51 -12.63
CA TYR A 40 -5.24 -11.03 -13.29
C TYR A 40 -5.97 -12.14 -14.05
N GLY A 41 -7.29 -12.14 -13.95
CA GLY A 41 -8.15 -13.20 -14.50
C GLY A 41 -8.12 -14.52 -13.72
N ARG A 42 -7.47 -14.56 -12.54
CA ARG A 42 -7.44 -15.75 -11.67
C ARG A 42 -7.69 -15.45 -10.20
N ASP A 43 -7.06 -14.39 -9.68
CA ASP A 43 -7.22 -14.05 -8.26
C ASP A 43 -8.61 -13.46 -8.00
N GLU A 44 -9.24 -13.91 -6.90
CA GLU A 44 -10.56 -13.45 -6.49
C GLU A 44 -10.46 -12.36 -5.41
N CYS A 45 -11.22 -11.28 -5.58
CA CYS A 45 -11.37 -10.25 -4.57
C CYS A 45 -12.12 -10.81 -3.34
N PRO A 46 -11.53 -10.80 -2.12
CA PRO A 46 -12.15 -11.43 -0.96
C PRO A 46 -13.39 -10.66 -0.46
N VAL A 47 -13.63 -9.44 -0.95
CA VAL A 47 -14.75 -8.58 -0.56
C VAL A 47 -15.95 -8.78 -1.48
N CYS A 48 -15.80 -8.55 -2.79
CA CYS A 48 -16.91 -8.65 -3.74
C CYS A 48 -17.05 -10.02 -4.42
N LYS A 49 -16.07 -10.92 -4.25
CA LYS A 49 -16.05 -12.27 -4.84
C LYS A 49 -15.97 -12.33 -6.37
N MET A 50 -15.60 -11.22 -6.99
CA MET A 50 -15.29 -11.17 -8.41
C MET A 50 -13.82 -11.52 -8.67
N VAL A 51 -13.53 -11.96 -9.88
CA VAL A 51 -12.16 -12.19 -10.35
C VAL A 51 -11.55 -10.84 -10.72
N VAL A 52 -10.36 -10.55 -10.18
CA VAL A 52 -9.66 -9.29 -10.47
C VAL A 52 -9.14 -9.31 -11.90
N ASP A 53 -9.71 -8.45 -12.74
CA ASP A 53 -9.39 -8.39 -14.17
C ASP A 53 -9.11 -6.96 -14.70
N TYR A 54 -9.57 -5.93 -13.99
CA TYR A 54 -9.40 -4.54 -14.40
C TYR A 54 -8.26 -3.86 -13.63
N GLU A 55 -7.09 -3.77 -14.28
CA GLU A 55 -5.89 -3.21 -13.65
C GLU A 55 -6.04 -1.76 -13.13
N PRO A 56 -6.70 -0.80 -13.81
CA PRO A 56 -6.65 0.60 -13.39
C PRO A 56 -7.23 0.89 -12.01
N SER A 57 -8.23 0.12 -11.56
CA SER A 57 -8.77 0.24 -10.20
C SER A 57 -8.17 -0.76 -9.22
N SER A 58 -7.42 -1.76 -9.68
CA SER A 58 -6.99 -2.88 -8.85
C SER A 58 -6.08 -2.46 -7.70
N ALA A 59 -6.13 -3.25 -6.63
CA ALA A 59 -5.29 -3.07 -5.45
C ALA A 59 -4.77 -4.40 -4.91
N ALA A 60 -3.73 -4.31 -4.09
CA ALA A 60 -3.16 -5.45 -3.38
C ALA A 60 -2.83 -5.07 -1.93
N VAL A 61 -3.05 -5.98 -0.98
CA VAL A 61 -2.73 -5.78 0.44
C VAL A 61 -1.86 -6.93 0.91
N LEU A 62 -0.69 -6.63 1.44
CA LEU A 62 0.12 -7.58 2.19
C LEU A 62 -0.23 -7.45 3.66
N ALA A 63 -0.73 -8.52 4.26
CA ALA A 63 -1.09 -8.55 5.66
C ALA A 63 -0.49 -9.77 6.38
N GLU A 64 -0.25 -9.58 7.67
CA GLU A 64 0.06 -10.63 8.63
C GLU A 64 -1.18 -10.91 9.48
N GLU A 65 -1.76 -12.10 9.34
CA GLU A 65 -2.90 -12.56 10.13
C GLU A 65 -2.56 -13.96 10.69
N PHE A 66 -2.81 -14.18 11.99
CA PHE A 66 -2.55 -15.46 12.66
C PHE A 66 -1.10 -15.97 12.46
N GLY A 67 -0.12 -15.07 12.47
CA GLY A 67 1.30 -15.37 12.27
C GLY A 67 1.67 -15.77 10.83
N ARG A 68 0.81 -15.49 9.85
CA ARG A 68 1.03 -15.80 8.43
C ARG A 68 0.95 -14.56 7.57
N LEU A 69 1.96 -14.39 6.73
CA LEU A 69 1.99 -13.38 5.68
C LEU A 69 1.16 -13.84 4.48
N ARG A 70 0.26 -12.98 4.01
CA ARG A 70 -0.61 -13.23 2.86
C ARG A 70 -0.82 -11.97 2.03
N TRP A 71 -0.79 -12.16 0.72
CA TRP A 71 -1.31 -11.18 -0.22
C TRP A 71 -2.81 -11.39 -0.41
N TYR A 72 -3.53 -10.28 -0.45
CA TYR A 72 -4.93 -10.19 -0.85
C TYR A 72 -5.02 -9.24 -2.03
N PHE A 73 -5.87 -9.56 -3.00
CA PHE A 73 -6.01 -8.79 -4.24
C PHE A 73 -7.45 -8.27 -4.35
N PHE A 74 -7.62 -7.11 -4.96
CA PHE A 74 -8.90 -6.41 -4.96
C PHE A 74 -9.20 -5.84 -6.33
N ASP A 75 -10.47 -5.93 -6.70
CA ASP A 75 -11.05 -5.35 -7.91
C ASP A 75 -10.96 -3.82 -7.93
N ASP A 76 -11.10 -3.20 -6.76
CA ASP A 76 -11.04 -1.76 -6.63
C ASP A 76 -10.51 -1.28 -5.27
N LEU A 77 -10.25 0.03 -5.15
CA LEU A 77 -9.77 0.64 -3.92
C LEU A 77 -10.80 0.60 -2.78
N GLY A 78 -12.09 0.61 -3.10
CA GLY A 78 -13.17 0.48 -2.13
C GLY A 78 -13.11 -0.86 -1.39
N CYS A 79 -12.92 -1.97 -2.13
CA CYS A 79 -12.71 -3.29 -1.55
C CYS A 79 -11.45 -3.35 -0.68
N ALA A 80 -10.33 -2.79 -1.15
CA ALA A 80 -9.09 -2.76 -0.37
C ALA A 80 -9.26 -2.00 0.96
N ALA A 81 -9.97 -0.87 0.96
CA ALA A 81 -10.27 -0.09 2.17
C ALA A 81 -11.16 -0.84 3.17
N VAL A 82 -12.16 -1.58 2.69
CA VAL A 82 -12.97 -2.45 3.55
C VAL A 82 -12.10 -3.55 4.17
N TRP A 83 -11.28 -4.23 3.36
CA TRP A 83 -10.44 -5.32 3.85
C TRP A 83 -9.34 -4.85 4.82
N TYR A 84 -8.76 -3.67 4.59
CA TYR A 84 -7.83 -3.02 5.51
C TYR A 84 -8.38 -2.99 6.94
N LYS A 85 -9.65 -2.60 7.09
CA LYS A 85 -10.34 -2.58 8.39
C LYS A 85 -10.64 -3.96 8.94
N VAL A 86 -10.97 -4.92 8.07
CA VAL A 86 -11.18 -6.33 8.46
C VAL A 86 -9.91 -6.91 9.09
N VAL A 87 -8.76 -6.73 8.45
CA VAL A 87 -7.45 -7.19 8.97
C VAL A 87 -7.20 -6.59 10.36
N LYS A 88 -7.34 -5.26 10.50
CA LYS A 88 -7.12 -4.58 11.80
C LYS A 88 -8.09 -5.06 12.88
N THR A 89 -9.37 -5.25 12.55
CA THR A 89 -10.39 -5.71 13.50
C THR A 89 -10.13 -7.13 13.99
N ARG A 90 -9.48 -7.97 13.18
CA ARG A 90 -9.06 -9.33 13.55
C ARG A 90 -7.73 -9.36 14.32
N GLY A 91 -7.15 -8.20 14.65
CA GLY A 91 -5.84 -8.10 15.29
C GLY A 91 -4.65 -8.38 14.35
N GLY A 92 -4.90 -8.44 13.04
CA GLY A 92 -3.85 -8.56 12.03
C GLY A 92 -3.11 -7.25 11.79
N ARG A 93 -1.98 -7.34 11.10
CA ARG A 93 -1.15 -6.19 10.71
C ARG A 93 -1.14 -6.03 9.21
N VAL A 94 -1.45 -4.84 8.73
CA VAL A 94 -1.29 -4.49 7.31
C VAL A 94 0.12 -3.96 7.09
N LEU A 95 0.90 -4.65 6.27
CA LEU A 95 2.30 -4.32 5.98
C LEU A 95 2.41 -3.41 4.75
N ALA A 96 1.63 -3.70 3.72
CA ALA A 96 1.51 -2.87 2.51
C ALA A 96 0.07 -2.78 2.03
N VAL A 97 -0.28 -1.63 1.47
CA VAL A 97 -1.51 -1.41 0.71
C VAL A 97 -1.11 -0.76 -0.59
N CYS A 98 -1.27 -1.46 -1.69
CA CYS A 98 -0.76 -1.08 -2.99
C CYS A 98 -1.90 -0.79 -3.93
N ALA A 99 -1.76 0.28 -4.71
CA ALA A 99 -2.70 0.68 -5.74
C ALA A 99 -1.95 0.91 -7.05
N ARG A 100 -2.67 0.85 -8.18
CA ARG A 100 -2.13 1.26 -9.47
C ARG A 100 -2.22 2.77 -9.60
N ASP A 101 -1.09 3.42 -9.87
CA ASP A 101 -1.05 4.82 -10.23
C ASP A 101 -1.77 4.98 -11.57
N ARG A 102 -2.86 5.74 -11.54
CA ARG A 102 -3.72 5.97 -12.69
C ARG A 102 -3.00 6.66 -13.84
N VAL A 103 -1.93 7.43 -13.57
CA VAL A 103 -1.21 8.21 -14.57
C VAL A 103 -0.27 7.34 -15.41
N ASP A 104 0.52 6.48 -14.77
CA ASP A 104 1.60 5.73 -15.43
C ASP A 104 1.52 4.20 -15.24
N GLY A 105 0.56 3.71 -14.47
CA GLY A 105 0.33 2.30 -14.19
C GLY A 105 1.33 1.69 -13.22
N ARG A 106 2.22 2.45 -12.58
CA ARG A 106 3.11 1.86 -11.59
C ARG A 106 2.35 1.51 -10.33
N TRP A 107 2.85 0.54 -9.58
CA TRP A 107 2.33 0.28 -8.25
C TRP A 107 2.88 1.28 -7.24
N ILE A 108 2.01 1.82 -6.40
CA ILE A 108 2.32 2.83 -5.37
C ILE A 108 1.71 2.43 -4.03
N ASP A 109 2.29 2.92 -2.92
CA ASP A 109 1.71 2.73 -1.58
C ASP A 109 0.49 3.66 -1.42
N LEU A 110 -0.69 3.07 -1.24
CA LEU A 110 -1.93 3.82 -1.07
C LEU A 110 -1.93 4.70 0.18
N ARG A 111 -1.10 4.40 1.19
CA ARG A 111 -1.00 5.24 2.40
C ARG A 111 -0.38 6.61 2.11
N GLU A 112 0.45 6.69 1.07
CA GLU A 112 1.17 7.90 0.65
C GLU A 112 0.58 8.50 -0.63
N ALA A 113 -0.38 7.81 -1.26
CA ALA A 113 -1.03 8.22 -2.49
C ALA A 113 -2.19 9.21 -2.27
N VAL A 114 -2.61 9.81 -3.37
CA VAL A 114 -3.85 10.59 -3.49
C VAL A 114 -4.91 9.74 -4.19
N VAL A 115 -6.09 9.67 -3.59
CA VAL A 115 -7.28 9.08 -4.19
C VAL A 115 -7.97 10.12 -5.05
N LEU A 116 -8.14 9.81 -6.32
CA LEU A 116 -8.95 10.54 -7.28
C LEU A 116 -10.38 9.99 -7.19
N VAL A 117 -11.35 10.88 -6.97
CA VAL A 117 -12.78 10.55 -7.06
C VAL A 117 -13.27 11.05 -8.42
N THR A 118 -13.66 10.12 -9.28
CA THR A 118 -13.93 10.38 -10.70
C THR A 118 -15.23 9.74 -11.16
N ASP A 119 -15.64 10.01 -12.40
CA ASP A 119 -16.70 9.26 -13.11
C ASP A 119 -16.16 8.09 -13.95
N GLU A 120 -14.89 7.71 -13.76
CA GLU A 120 -14.32 6.58 -14.48
C GLU A 120 -14.92 5.26 -14.02
N PHE A 121 -14.97 4.31 -14.97
CA PHE A 121 -15.26 2.93 -14.64
C PHE A 121 -14.24 2.38 -13.65
N THR A 122 -14.75 1.71 -12.64
CA THR A 122 -14.02 0.89 -11.68
C THR A 122 -14.85 -0.39 -11.49
N SER A 123 -14.21 -1.53 -11.20
CA SER A 123 -14.93 -2.82 -11.17
C SER A 123 -16.15 -2.84 -10.24
N MET A 124 -16.10 -2.09 -9.13
CA MET A 124 -17.22 -1.94 -8.19
C MET A 124 -17.97 -0.61 -8.31
N ASN A 125 -17.72 0.14 -9.39
CA ASN A 125 -18.34 1.43 -9.67
C ASN A 125 -18.19 2.46 -8.52
N THR A 126 -17.06 2.45 -7.82
CA THR A 126 -16.74 3.42 -6.77
C THR A 126 -16.23 4.75 -7.32
N GLY A 127 -15.62 4.73 -8.50
CA GLY A 127 -14.95 5.88 -9.09
C GLY A 127 -13.65 6.25 -8.36
N PHE A 128 -13.10 5.35 -7.54
CA PHE A 128 -11.85 5.57 -6.82
C PHE A 128 -10.67 5.04 -7.60
N LEU A 129 -9.74 5.94 -7.91
CA LEU A 129 -8.45 5.63 -8.53
C LEU A 129 -7.34 6.24 -7.67
N ALA A 130 -6.12 5.72 -7.75
CA ALA A 130 -5.00 6.25 -6.99
C ALA A 130 -3.99 6.91 -7.93
N THR A 131 -3.26 7.89 -7.43
CA THR A 131 -2.06 8.41 -8.10
C THR A 131 -1.08 8.91 -7.07
N SER A 132 0.20 8.96 -7.43
CA SER A 132 1.21 9.68 -6.66
C SER A 132 0.81 11.15 -6.48
N PRO A 133 1.24 11.81 -5.39
CA PRO A 133 0.97 13.25 -5.19
C PRO A 133 1.32 14.12 -6.39
N GLU A 134 2.43 13.82 -7.08
CA GLU A 134 2.88 14.51 -8.28
C GLU A 134 1.99 14.23 -9.50
N GLY A 135 1.36 13.06 -9.55
CA GLY A 135 0.48 12.61 -10.63
C GLY A 135 -0.88 13.31 -10.66
N VAL A 136 -1.31 13.96 -9.57
CA VAL A 136 -2.60 14.66 -9.50
C VAL A 136 -2.74 15.72 -10.59
N GLU A 137 -1.70 16.54 -10.78
CA GLU A 137 -1.72 17.62 -11.77
C GLU A 137 -1.63 17.08 -13.21
N ALA A 138 -0.89 15.98 -13.41
CA ALA A 138 -0.88 15.29 -14.70
C ALA A 138 -2.27 14.76 -15.05
N TYR A 139 -2.96 14.12 -14.09
CA TYR A 139 -4.33 13.65 -14.28
C TYR A 139 -5.29 14.81 -14.62
N ARG A 140 -5.22 15.93 -13.89
CA ARG A 140 -6.06 17.13 -14.15
C ARG A 140 -5.89 17.69 -15.55
N ARG A 141 -4.67 17.67 -16.09
CA ARG A 141 -4.36 18.10 -17.47
C ARG A 141 -4.66 17.04 -18.52
N GLY A 142 -5.09 15.83 -18.12
CA GLY A 142 -5.32 14.71 -19.01
C GLY A 142 -4.03 14.06 -19.54
N GLU A 143 -2.90 14.29 -18.89
CA GLU A 143 -1.57 13.75 -19.24
C GLU A 143 -1.40 12.31 -18.73
N VAL A 144 -2.44 11.51 -18.88
CA VAL A 144 -2.51 10.11 -18.45
C VAL A 144 -1.96 9.22 -19.57
N ARG A 145 -1.00 8.35 -19.23
CA ARG A 145 -0.21 7.57 -20.19
C ARG A 145 -0.55 6.08 -20.20
N TRP A 146 -1.37 5.64 -19.27
CA TRP A 146 -1.72 4.24 -19.09
C TRP A 146 -3.23 4.08 -18.84
N GLY A 147 -3.82 2.98 -19.28
CA GLY A 147 -5.27 2.74 -19.16
C GLY A 147 -6.13 3.55 -20.14
N PRO A 148 -7.45 3.64 -19.91
CA PRO A 148 -8.38 4.35 -20.79
C PRO A 148 -8.19 5.88 -20.70
N ARG A 149 -8.97 6.62 -21.51
CA ARG A 149 -9.02 8.07 -21.41
C ARG A 149 -9.47 8.49 -20.00
N PRO A 150 -8.82 9.47 -19.35
CA PRO A 150 -9.22 9.90 -18.01
C PRO A 150 -10.62 10.50 -18.01
N GLY A 151 -11.35 10.21 -16.94
CA GLY A 151 -12.67 10.77 -16.66
C GLY A 151 -12.59 12.12 -15.97
N ARG A 152 -13.76 12.68 -15.65
CA ARG A 152 -13.87 13.91 -14.89
C ARG A 152 -13.42 13.67 -13.45
N LEU A 153 -12.47 14.49 -12.97
CA LEU A 153 -12.12 14.55 -11.55
C LEU A 153 -13.18 15.37 -10.80
N PHE A 154 -13.80 14.79 -9.78
CA PHE A 154 -14.71 15.49 -8.88
C PHE A 154 -13.96 16.11 -7.70
N LYS A 155 -13.10 15.31 -7.06
CA LYS A 155 -12.30 15.71 -5.90
C LYS A 155 -11.14 14.77 -5.67
N THR A 156 -10.29 15.12 -4.73
CA THR A 156 -9.17 14.31 -4.26
C THR A 156 -9.29 14.07 -2.76
N ALA A 157 -8.84 12.91 -2.29
CA ALA A 157 -8.72 12.59 -0.87
C ALA A 157 -7.36 11.93 -0.58
N ALA A 158 -6.87 12.03 0.65
CA ALA A 158 -5.68 11.25 1.05
C ALA A 158 -6.01 9.75 1.03
N GLY A 159 -5.08 8.89 0.62
CA GLY A 159 -5.34 7.44 0.64
C GLY A 159 -5.61 6.90 2.05
N MET A 160 -4.99 7.47 3.09
CA MET A 160 -5.35 7.16 4.48
C MET A 160 -6.80 7.50 4.83
N CYS A 161 -7.36 8.57 4.29
CA CYS A 161 -8.77 8.92 4.47
C CYS A 161 -9.69 7.80 3.94
N LEU A 162 -9.41 7.32 2.72
CA LEU A 162 -10.13 6.18 2.14
C LEU A 162 -10.02 4.94 3.03
N LEU A 163 -8.80 4.55 3.42
CA LEU A 163 -8.57 3.35 4.21
C LEU A 163 -9.26 3.35 5.57
N GLU A 164 -9.30 4.49 6.25
CA GLU A 164 -9.84 4.57 7.60
C GLU A 164 -11.34 4.83 7.63
N ARG A 165 -11.88 5.56 6.65
CA ARG A 165 -13.27 6.02 6.69
C ARG A 165 -14.21 5.26 5.76
N PHE A 166 -13.76 4.91 4.55
CA PHE A 166 -14.66 4.37 3.54
C PHE A 166 -15.29 3.05 3.95
N LYS A 167 -16.61 2.96 3.88
CA LYS A 167 -17.39 1.73 3.93
C LYS A 167 -18.46 1.81 2.86
N TYR A 168 -18.78 0.68 2.24
CA TYR A 168 -19.94 0.62 1.37
C TYR A 168 -21.21 0.93 2.16
N GLY A 169 -22.13 1.64 1.51
CA GLY A 169 -23.51 1.80 1.96
C GLY A 169 -24.38 0.63 1.51
N ASP A 170 -25.69 0.88 1.49
CA ASP A 170 -26.65 -0.10 1.01
C ASP A 170 -26.37 -0.47 -0.46
N ALA A 171 -26.57 -1.75 -0.78
CA ALA A 171 -26.38 -2.29 -2.12
C ALA A 171 -25.02 -1.94 -2.77
N TRP A 172 -23.94 -1.94 -1.99
CA TRP A 172 -22.58 -1.64 -2.46
C TRP A 172 -22.39 -0.20 -2.97
N SER A 173 -23.24 0.73 -2.55
CA SER A 173 -23.11 2.15 -2.91
C SER A 173 -21.92 2.83 -2.24
N VAL A 174 -21.40 3.89 -2.85
CA VAL A 174 -20.51 4.86 -2.21
C VAL A 174 -21.36 5.85 -1.43
N PRO A 175 -21.31 5.88 -0.09
CA PRO A 175 -22.10 6.82 0.70
C PRO A 175 -21.71 8.26 0.40
N ALA A 176 -22.70 9.15 0.37
CA ALA A 176 -22.42 10.58 0.40
C ALA A 176 -21.65 10.93 1.69
N GLY A 177 -20.64 11.80 1.56
CA GLY A 177 -19.84 12.24 2.70
C GLY A 177 -18.95 11.16 3.33
N TRP A 178 -18.64 10.06 2.63
CA TRP A 178 -17.73 9.03 3.15
C TRP A 178 -16.35 9.57 3.58
N ASP A 179 -15.95 10.69 3.00
CA ASP A 179 -14.71 11.43 3.24
C ASP A 179 -14.88 12.64 4.17
N GLU A 180 -16.02 12.80 4.84
CA GLU A 180 -16.20 13.89 5.81
C GLU A 180 -15.19 13.81 6.96
N GLY A 181 -14.57 14.96 7.27
CA GLY A 181 -13.51 15.07 8.28
C GLY A 181 -12.14 14.59 7.80
N CYS A 182 -12.02 14.27 6.51
CA CYS A 182 -10.79 14.40 5.75
C CYS A 182 -10.67 15.85 5.25
#